data_AF-A0AAV9GR63-F1
#
_entry.id   AF-A0AAV9GR63-F1
#
_cell.length_a   1.000
_cell.length_b   1.000
_cell.length_c   1.000
_cell.angle_alpha   90.00
_cell.angle_beta   90.00
_cell.angle_gamma   90.00
#
_symmetry.space_group_name_H-M   'P 1'
#
loop_
_entity.id
_entity.type
_entity.pdbx_description
1 polymer ?
#
loop_
_entity_poly.entity_id
_entity_poly.type
_entity_poly.pdbx_seq_one_letter_code
_entity_poly.pdbx_strand_id
1 'polypeptide(L)'
;MGQLASWLPQLASAPRANANSTSLLLQMPVEIILHIYEKHLPLESALALSLTCKDLSAIVPPSKIIGPHFDFFSRPHFLLLLERDPGRDHYCCHDCLVLHRFSPEDGPALYILPNGDCRKRDPMYFFGSHYMIYSSNKSHRHVRLALNRHLFGPPHGLPLERFQLESWSYYSLRWHEKWSARIVQGELFVSCKRTIRWLGDAHGLRRNLDADRYSVCSHVHTGSHWILPISELHRMVQASPLVQWKDAVGSCNYCLTDYDTTIEWQSRSVRRWEGAWLITSVSYHRLGDGRSPSDPVWRAATARVSWGRTRYDSVSLQISTEDVERGRGSIAYFATRHH
;
A
#
# COMPACT_ATOMS: atom_id res chain seq x y z
N MET A 1 -2.71 9.08 22.21
CA MET A 1 -3.89 8.65 21.42
C MET A 1 -4.24 7.20 21.70
N GLY A 2 -4.78 6.87 22.89
CA GLY A 2 -4.81 5.48 23.39
C GLY A 2 -6.13 4.96 23.97
N GLN A 3 -7.28 5.62 23.72
CA GLN A 3 -8.57 5.20 24.31
C GLN A 3 -9.69 4.89 23.30
N LEU A 4 -9.49 5.11 22.00
CA LEU A 4 -10.52 4.84 20.98
C LEU A 4 -10.53 3.38 20.46
N ALA A 5 -9.48 2.60 20.71
CA ALA A 5 -9.34 1.25 20.16
C ALA A 5 -10.11 0.15 20.93
N SER A 6 -10.57 0.42 22.16
CA SER A 6 -11.22 -0.61 23.00
C SER A 6 -12.72 -0.79 22.77
N TRP A 7 -13.36 0.11 22.01
CA TRP A 7 -14.83 0.13 21.84
C TRP A 7 -15.32 -0.55 20.56
N LEU A 8 -14.44 -0.74 19.57
CA LEU A 8 -14.80 -1.24 18.25
C LEU A 8 -15.29 -2.70 18.21
N PRO A 9 -14.81 -3.65 19.05
CA PRO A 9 -15.31 -5.03 19.01
C PRO A 9 -16.75 -5.19 19.55
N GLN A 10 -17.23 -4.29 20.41
CA GLN A 10 -18.53 -4.43 21.08
C GLN A 10 -19.73 -4.04 20.21
N LEU A 11 -19.52 -3.23 19.17
CA LEU A 11 -20.59 -2.81 18.25
C LEU A 11 -20.85 -3.82 17.12
N ALA A 12 -19.92 -4.74 16.86
CA ALA A 12 -20.04 -5.70 15.76
C ALA A 12 -20.92 -6.93 16.08
N SER A 13 -21.21 -7.19 17.36
CA SER A 13 -21.96 -8.37 17.82
C SER A 13 -23.31 -8.05 18.47
N ALA A 14 -23.80 -6.81 18.37
CA ALA A 14 -25.12 -6.46 18.88
C ALA A 14 -26.19 -7.20 18.04
N PRO A 15 -27.14 -7.93 18.68
CA PRO A 15 -28.29 -8.48 17.97
C PRO A 15 -28.98 -7.33 17.23
N ARG A 16 -29.38 -7.55 15.97
CA ARG A 16 -30.16 -6.57 15.20
C ARG A 16 -31.41 -6.24 16.02
N ALA A 17 -31.35 -5.13 16.75
CA ALA A 17 -32.49 -4.60 17.48
C ALA A 17 -33.65 -4.44 16.50
N ASN A 18 -34.85 -4.80 16.94
CA ASN A 18 -36.08 -4.68 16.15
C ASN A 18 -36.07 -3.35 15.39
N ALA A 19 -36.29 -3.40 14.08
CA ALA A 19 -36.25 -2.28 13.14
C ALA A 19 -37.28 -1.16 13.42
N ASN A 20 -38.02 -1.26 14.52
CA ASN A 20 -39.01 -0.29 14.98
C ASN A 20 -38.52 0.56 16.15
N SER A 21 -37.24 0.45 16.55
CA SER A 21 -36.66 1.36 17.54
C SER A 21 -36.39 2.72 16.88
N THR A 22 -37.25 3.69 17.17
CA THR A 22 -37.03 5.08 16.75
C THR A 22 -35.72 5.59 17.35
N SER A 23 -34.89 6.24 16.52
CA SER A 23 -33.59 6.78 16.94
C SER A 23 -33.77 7.72 18.14
N LEU A 24 -33.01 7.49 19.23
CA LEU A 24 -33.04 8.35 20.42
C LEU A 24 -32.76 9.81 20.09
N LEU A 25 -31.91 10.07 19.08
CA LEU A 25 -31.61 11.42 18.62
C LEU A 25 -32.84 12.11 18.02
N LEU A 26 -33.70 11.38 17.30
CA LEU A 26 -34.92 11.92 16.69
C LEU A 26 -36.06 12.12 17.70
N GLN A 27 -35.95 11.54 18.89
CA GLN A 27 -36.90 11.77 19.98
C GLN A 27 -36.58 13.04 20.79
N MET A 28 -35.42 13.67 20.54
CA MET A 28 -35.03 14.89 21.24
C MET A 28 -35.79 16.11 20.68
N PRO A 29 -36.05 17.14 21.51
CA PRO A 29 -36.55 18.42 21.02
C PRO A 29 -35.64 19.00 19.94
N VAL A 30 -36.23 19.60 18.90
CA VAL A 30 -35.51 20.13 17.73
C VAL A 30 -34.46 21.16 18.12
N GLU A 31 -34.71 21.93 19.19
CA GLU A 31 -33.82 22.95 19.74
C GLU A 31 -32.52 22.32 20.26
N ILE A 32 -32.60 21.14 20.88
CA ILE A 32 -31.42 20.43 21.38
C ILE A 32 -30.61 19.86 20.21
N ILE A 33 -31.29 19.33 19.20
CA ILE A 33 -30.65 18.86 17.97
C ILE A 33 -29.88 20.03 17.33
N LEU A 34 -30.53 21.17 17.10
CA LEU A 34 -29.88 22.37 16.55
C LEU A 34 -28.70 22.84 17.40
N HIS A 35 -28.83 22.82 18.73
CA HIS A 35 -27.75 23.19 19.64
C HIS A 35 -26.52 22.27 19.47
N ILE A 36 -26.73 20.96 19.35
CA ILE A 36 -25.66 19.99 19.07
C ILE A 36 -24.97 20.32 17.75
N TYR A 37 -25.74 20.55 16.68
CA TYR A 37 -25.20 20.87 15.36
C TYR A 37 -24.37 22.14 15.36
N GLU A 38 -24.86 23.21 15.98
CA GLU A 38 -24.22 24.53 15.91
C GLU A 38 -23.04 24.69 16.87
N LYS A 39 -23.09 24.04 18.05
CA LYS A 39 -22.12 24.29 19.13
C LYS A 39 -21.17 23.14 19.40
N HIS A 40 -21.52 21.92 19.02
CA HIS A 40 -20.77 20.73 19.44
C HIS A 40 -20.20 19.89 18.30
N LEU A 41 -20.63 20.12 17.06
CA LEU A 41 -20.12 19.39 15.90
C LEU A 41 -19.24 20.27 15.02
N PRO A 42 -18.09 19.76 14.55
CA PRO A 42 -17.38 20.40 13.45
C PRO A 42 -18.23 20.33 12.18
N LEU A 43 -17.99 21.25 11.25
CA LEU A 43 -18.79 21.45 10.04
C LEU A 43 -19.04 20.16 9.27
N GLU A 44 -18.02 19.34 9.09
CA GLU A 44 -18.06 18.08 8.34
C GLU A 44 -18.89 17.02 9.03
N SER A 45 -18.85 16.98 10.37
CA SER A 45 -19.65 16.05 11.16
C SER A 45 -21.11 16.47 11.21
N ALA A 46 -21.37 17.78 11.30
CA ALA A 46 -22.72 18.33 11.16
C ALA A 46 -23.31 17.98 9.78
N LEU A 47 -22.54 18.17 8.70
CA LEU A 47 -22.96 17.77 7.34
C LEU A 47 -23.19 16.28 7.20
N ALA A 48 -22.29 15.44 7.73
CA ALA A 48 -22.46 14.00 7.67
C ALA A 48 -23.72 13.57 8.44
N LEU A 49 -23.94 14.13 9.63
CA LEU A 49 -25.10 13.83 10.46
C LEU A 49 -26.42 14.23 9.78
N SER A 50 -26.48 15.38 9.10
CA SER A 50 -27.69 15.80 8.41
C SER A 50 -28.04 14.89 7.23
N LEU A 51 -27.07 14.17 6.67
CA LEU A 51 -27.28 13.24 5.56
C LEU A 51 -27.67 11.82 5.99
N THR A 52 -27.64 11.50 7.28
CA THR A 52 -27.95 10.15 7.78
C THR A 52 -29.42 9.76 7.61
N CYS A 53 -30.36 10.71 7.70
CA CYS A 53 -31.79 10.46 7.45
C CYS A 53 -32.55 11.70 6.98
N LYS A 54 -33.74 11.48 6.41
CA LYS A 54 -34.61 12.55 5.88
C LYS A 54 -35.02 13.56 6.95
N ASP A 55 -35.30 13.10 8.17
CA ASP A 55 -35.75 13.97 9.26
C ASP A 55 -34.64 14.91 9.73
N LEU A 56 -33.41 14.40 9.92
CA LEU A 56 -32.25 15.23 10.24
C LEU A 56 -31.90 16.20 9.11
N SER A 57 -32.00 15.75 7.85
CA SER A 57 -31.83 16.62 6.69
C SER A 57 -32.90 17.72 6.60
N ALA A 58 -34.11 17.48 7.14
CA ALA A 58 -35.18 18.48 7.16
C ALA A 58 -34.95 19.51 8.29
N ILE A 59 -34.50 19.04 9.46
CA ILE A 59 -34.17 19.89 10.61
C ILE A 59 -32.96 20.79 10.27
N VAL A 60 -31.90 20.22 9.72
CA VAL A 60 -30.67 20.94 9.34
C VAL A 60 -30.35 20.70 7.86
N PRO A 61 -30.99 21.42 6.93
CA PRO A 61 -30.74 21.28 5.51
C PRO A 61 -29.26 21.46 5.18
N PRO A 62 -28.64 20.54 4.40
CA PRO A 62 -27.26 20.69 3.99
C PRO A 62 -26.97 22.04 3.34
N SER A 63 -27.93 22.62 2.60
CA SER A 63 -27.78 23.96 2.00
C SER A 63 -27.60 25.10 3.02
N LYS A 64 -28.06 24.93 4.25
CA LYS A 64 -27.84 25.92 5.33
C LYS A 64 -26.45 25.76 5.97
N ILE A 65 -25.91 24.54 5.95
CA ILE A 65 -24.60 24.22 6.51
C ILE A 65 -23.48 24.49 5.48
N ILE A 66 -23.71 24.10 4.22
CA ILE A 66 -22.87 24.38 3.06
C ILE A 66 -23.11 25.84 2.67
N GLY A 67 -22.55 26.75 3.47
CA GLY A 67 -22.42 28.14 3.08
C GLY A 67 -21.44 28.31 1.90
N PRO A 68 -21.21 29.55 1.44
CA PRO A 68 -20.19 29.87 0.43
C PRO A 68 -18.75 29.49 0.87
N HIS A 69 -18.58 29.12 2.14
CA HIS A 69 -17.33 28.75 2.77
C HIS A 69 -17.15 27.24 2.99
N PHE A 70 -17.93 26.36 2.34
CA PHE A 70 -17.57 24.93 2.32
C PHE A 70 -16.27 24.77 1.54
N ASP A 71 -15.18 24.87 2.29
CA ASP A 71 -13.87 25.10 1.74
C ASP A 71 -13.25 23.81 1.21
N PHE A 72 -12.18 23.99 0.45
CA PHE A 72 -11.40 22.90 -0.10
C PHE A 72 -10.80 22.00 1.00
N PHE A 73 -10.62 22.51 2.23
CA PHE A 73 -9.97 21.80 3.34
C PHE A 73 -10.94 20.91 4.14
N SER A 74 -12.21 21.29 4.24
CA SER A 74 -13.27 20.55 4.93
C SER A 74 -13.80 19.41 4.06
N ARG A 75 -13.78 19.59 2.73
CA ARG A 75 -14.28 18.57 1.79
C ARG A 75 -13.63 17.20 1.97
N PRO A 76 -12.30 17.02 2.07
CA PRO A 76 -11.69 15.72 2.35
C PRO A 76 -12.24 15.08 3.63
N HIS A 77 -12.29 15.82 4.74
CA HIS A 77 -12.76 15.30 6.03
C HIS A 77 -14.22 14.85 5.97
N PHE A 78 -15.07 15.64 5.31
CA PHE A 78 -16.47 15.29 5.07
C PHE A 78 -16.62 14.02 4.22
N LEU A 79 -15.89 13.90 3.11
CA LEU A 79 -15.97 12.70 2.26
C LEU A 79 -15.44 11.45 2.98
N LEU A 80 -14.45 11.59 3.85
CA LEU A 80 -13.95 10.50 4.69
C LEU A 80 -14.98 10.04 5.73
N LEU A 81 -15.83 10.94 6.23
CA LEU A 81 -16.96 10.57 7.09
C LEU A 81 -18.03 9.81 6.30
N LEU A 82 -18.37 10.28 5.10
CA LEU A 82 -19.32 9.59 4.23
C LEU A 82 -18.86 8.20 3.77
N GLU A 83 -17.55 8.02 3.54
CA GLU A 83 -16.96 6.72 3.21
C GLU A 83 -17.15 5.67 4.33
N ARG A 84 -17.26 6.11 5.60
CA ARG A 84 -17.48 5.21 6.75
C ARG A 84 -18.93 4.75 6.87
N ASP A 85 -19.89 5.53 6.37
CA ASP A 85 -21.31 5.19 6.37
C ASP A 85 -21.59 4.05 5.36
N PRO A 86 -22.79 3.42 5.24
CA PRO A 86 -22.96 2.12 4.60
C PRO A 86 -22.86 2.14 3.06
N GLY A 87 -22.11 3.07 2.46
CA GLY A 87 -21.66 3.00 1.09
C GLY A 87 -20.73 1.79 0.88
N ARG A 88 -21.33 0.60 0.74
CA ARG A 88 -20.70 -0.72 0.54
C ARG A 88 -19.83 -0.82 -0.74
N ASP A 89 -19.78 0.24 -1.51
CA ASP A 89 -19.16 0.27 -2.81
C ASP A 89 -18.52 1.63 -3.09
N HIS A 90 -18.37 2.52 -2.09
CA HIS A 90 -17.78 3.84 -2.30
C HIS A 90 -16.47 4.03 -1.50
N TYR A 91 -15.52 4.78 -2.05
CA TYR A 91 -14.32 5.22 -1.37
C TYR A 91 -14.00 6.68 -1.67
N CYS A 92 -13.38 7.39 -0.71
CA CYS A 92 -12.90 8.74 -0.92
C CYS A 92 -11.59 8.72 -1.70
N CYS A 93 -11.58 9.32 -2.89
CA CYS A 93 -10.37 9.51 -3.66
C CYS A 93 -9.66 10.81 -3.25
N HIS A 94 -8.43 10.68 -2.77
CA HIS A 94 -7.61 11.82 -2.34
C HIS A 94 -7.12 12.70 -3.50
N ASP A 95 -7.14 12.20 -4.74
CA ASP A 95 -6.68 12.98 -5.92
C ASP A 95 -7.73 13.96 -6.42
N CYS A 96 -8.97 13.52 -6.52
CA CYS A 96 -10.08 14.31 -7.08
C CYS A 96 -11.07 14.80 -6.02
N LEU A 97 -10.97 14.32 -4.77
CA LEU A 97 -11.89 14.63 -3.68
C LEU A 97 -13.35 14.34 -4.07
N VAL A 98 -13.57 13.13 -4.55
CA VAL A 98 -14.88 12.55 -4.91
C VAL A 98 -15.01 11.15 -4.32
N LEU A 99 -16.23 10.75 -3.96
CA LEU A 99 -16.56 9.37 -3.63
C LEU A 99 -16.70 8.57 -4.93
N HIS A 100 -15.75 7.69 -5.20
CA HIS A 100 -15.80 6.80 -6.35
C HIS A 100 -16.38 5.46 -5.96
N ARG A 101 -17.05 4.82 -6.92
CA ARG A 101 -17.43 3.42 -6.76
C ARG A 101 -16.23 2.50 -6.91
N PHE A 102 -16.25 1.38 -6.21
CA PHE A 102 -15.34 0.26 -6.41
C PHE A 102 -16.13 -1.05 -6.50
N SER A 103 -15.58 -2.02 -7.20
CA SER A 103 -16.06 -3.40 -7.23
C SER A 103 -15.16 -4.28 -6.34
N PRO A 104 -15.69 -5.27 -5.61
CA PRO A 104 -14.87 -6.30 -4.95
C PRO A 104 -13.99 -7.10 -5.93
N GLU A 105 -14.34 -7.05 -7.22
CA GLU A 105 -13.56 -7.63 -8.32
C GLU A 105 -12.36 -6.77 -8.72
N ASP A 106 -12.35 -5.49 -8.33
CA ASP A 106 -11.22 -4.62 -8.57
C ASP A 106 -9.99 -5.16 -7.84
N GLY A 107 -8.83 -4.89 -8.41
CA GLY A 107 -7.57 -5.24 -7.78
C GLY A 107 -6.44 -4.45 -8.42
N PRO A 108 -5.21 -4.64 -7.91
CA PRO A 108 -4.00 -4.33 -8.66
C PRO A 108 -3.89 -5.27 -9.88
N ALA A 109 -4.85 -5.24 -10.81
CA ALA A 109 -4.85 -6.07 -12.00
C ALA A 109 -3.72 -5.62 -12.96
N LEU A 110 -3.14 -6.60 -13.67
CA LEU A 110 -2.01 -6.43 -14.62
C LEU A 110 -2.35 -5.62 -15.87
N TYR A 111 -3.59 -5.13 -15.98
CA TYR A 111 -4.10 -4.55 -17.21
C TYR A 111 -4.83 -3.24 -16.92
N ILE A 112 -4.55 -2.30 -17.83
CA ILE A 112 -5.06 -0.93 -17.93
C ILE A 112 -6.55 -0.94 -17.62
N LEU A 113 -6.95 -0.40 -16.46
CA LEU A 113 -8.36 -0.15 -16.23
C LEU A 113 -8.85 0.82 -17.31
N PRO A 114 -9.92 0.49 -18.03
CA PRO A 114 -10.50 1.39 -19.02
C PRO A 114 -10.95 2.65 -18.28
N ASN A 115 -10.28 3.77 -18.56
CA ASN A 115 -10.71 5.15 -18.30
C ASN A 115 -11.80 5.35 -17.23
N GLY A 116 -11.49 5.02 -15.97
CA GLY A 116 -12.36 5.31 -14.84
C GLY A 116 -12.31 6.80 -14.46
N ASP A 117 -13.43 7.30 -13.91
CA ASP A 117 -13.83 8.71 -13.75
C ASP A 117 -12.84 9.68 -13.06
N CYS A 118 -11.76 9.20 -12.46
CA CYS A 118 -10.67 10.05 -11.99
C CYS A 118 -9.74 10.45 -13.16
N ARG A 119 -10.25 11.27 -14.10
CA ARG A 119 -9.57 11.68 -15.35
C ARG A 119 -8.25 12.46 -15.17
N LYS A 120 -7.90 12.89 -13.96
CA LYS A 120 -6.72 13.75 -13.75
C LYS A 120 -5.50 12.92 -13.36
N ARG A 121 -4.56 12.87 -14.31
CA ARG A 121 -3.13 12.56 -14.22
C ARG A 121 -2.66 11.13 -14.50
N ASP A 122 -1.87 11.12 -15.57
CA ASP A 122 -0.88 10.19 -16.10
C ASP A 122 -1.25 8.73 -16.35
N PRO A 123 -1.30 8.30 -17.62
CA PRO A 123 -0.99 6.94 -18.01
C PRO A 123 0.54 6.83 -18.09
N MET A 124 1.24 6.80 -16.95
CA MET A 124 2.65 6.42 -17.01
C MET A 124 2.76 4.90 -17.12
N TYR A 125 2.81 4.46 -18.37
CA TYR A 125 3.29 3.15 -18.75
C TYR A 125 4.73 3.01 -18.25
N PHE A 126 4.95 1.99 -17.45
CA PHE A 126 6.27 1.65 -17.01
C PHE A 126 6.65 0.29 -17.61
N PHE A 127 7.63 0.31 -18.49
CA PHE A 127 8.17 -0.86 -19.20
C PHE A 127 9.25 -1.57 -18.38
N GLY A 128 8.99 -2.82 -17.98
CA GLY A 128 9.95 -3.70 -17.28
C GLY A 128 9.57 -4.10 -15.85
N SER A 129 8.90 -5.24 -15.65
CA SER A 129 8.64 -5.83 -14.31
C SER A 129 7.98 -4.94 -13.23
N HIS A 130 7.37 -3.83 -13.63
CA HIS A 130 7.02 -2.75 -12.71
C HIS A 130 5.80 -3.06 -11.84
N TYR A 131 6.06 -3.37 -10.56
CA TYR A 131 5.55 -2.62 -9.40
C TYR A 131 4.24 -1.83 -9.60
N MET A 132 3.14 -2.51 -9.94
CA MET A 132 1.87 -1.83 -10.19
C MET A 132 1.26 -1.22 -8.93
N ILE A 133 1.64 -1.72 -7.75
CA ILE A 133 1.24 -1.15 -6.47
C ILE A 133 1.95 0.18 -6.18
N TYR A 134 2.93 0.60 -6.98
CA TYR A 134 3.71 1.82 -6.71
C TYR A 134 3.65 2.88 -7.82
N SER A 135 2.98 2.58 -8.92
CA SER A 135 3.12 3.38 -10.16
C SER A 135 2.41 4.75 -10.11
N SER A 136 1.48 5.00 -9.18
CA SER A 136 0.77 6.29 -9.09
C SER A 136 -0.07 6.41 -7.83
N ASN A 137 -0.64 7.59 -7.55
CA ASN A 137 -1.69 7.77 -6.55
C ASN A 137 -2.89 6.82 -6.76
N LYS A 138 -3.10 6.30 -7.98
CA LYS A 138 -4.10 5.26 -8.28
C LYS A 138 -3.86 3.94 -7.54
N SER A 139 -2.65 3.70 -7.06
CA SER A 139 -2.34 2.51 -6.26
C SER A 139 -2.68 2.68 -4.77
N HIS A 140 -2.67 3.92 -4.25
CA HIS A 140 -3.03 4.21 -2.85
C HIS A 140 -4.46 3.78 -2.54
N ARG A 141 -5.38 3.93 -3.50
CA ARG A 141 -6.78 3.52 -3.32
C ARG A 141 -6.91 2.02 -3.03
N HIS A 142 -6.08 1.16 -3.63
CA HIS A 142 -6.15 -0.27 -3.39
C HIS A 142 -5.70 -0.59 -1.96
N VAL A 143 -4.64 0.07 -1.48
CA VAL A 143 -4.18 -0.02 -0.08
C VAL A 143 -5.28 0.42 0.88
N ARG A 144 -5.89 1.59 0.61
CA ARG A 144 -7.00 2.11 1.40
C ARG A 144 -8.18 1.14 1.44
N LEU A 145 -8.60 0.62 0.29
CA LEU A 145 -9.72 -0.33 0.22
C LEU A 145 -9.42 -1.63 0.96
N ALA A 146 -8.20 -2.19 0.85
CA ALA A 146 -7.82 -3.38 1.62
C ALA A 146 -7.93 -3.13 3.14
N LEU A 147 -7.46 -1.97 3.59
CA LEU A 147 -7.47 -1.60 5.01
C LEU A 147 -8.86 -1.17 5.50
N ASN A 148 -9.70 -0.61 4.65
CA ASN A 148 -11.10 -0.35 4.97
C ASN A 148 -11.88 -1.65 5.14
N ARG A 149 -11.67 -2.65 4.26
CA ARG A 149 -12.26 -3.97 4.43
C ARG A 149 -11.85 -4.60 5.77
N HIS A 150 -10.59 -4.46 6.15
CA HIS A 150 -10.08 -4.98 7.41
C HIS A 150 -10.70 -4.28 8.64
N LEU A 151 -10.90 -2.96 8.59
CA LEU A 151 -11.47 -2.21 9.72
C LEU A 151 -12.99 -2.29 9.82
N PHE A 152 -13.69 -2.21 8.70
CA PHE A 152 -15.15 -2.05 8.64
C PHE A 152 -15.88 -3.30 8.14
N GLY A 153 -15.14 -4.32 7.71
CA GLY A 153 -15.67 -5.61 7.29
C GLY A 153 -15.77 -5.80 5.76
N PRO A 154 -16.22 -6.99 5.31
CA PRO A 154 -16.21 -7.38 3.90
C PRO A 154 -16.79 -6.38 2.88
N PRO A 155 -17.92 -5.69 3.13
CA PRO A 155 -18.47 -4.78 2.13
C PRO A 155 -17.69 -3.46 1.99
N HIS A 156 -16.70 -3.16 2.83
CA HIS A 156 -16.05 -1.85 2.81
C HIS A 156 -14.71 -1.83 2.06
N GLY A 157 -14.43 -2.83 1.23
CA GLY A 157 -13.23 -2.77 0.38
C GLY A 157 -12.81 -4.07 -0.26
N LEU A 158 -11.53 -4.13 -0.61
CA LEU A 158 -10.97 -5.21 -1.41
C LEU A 158 -10.45 -6.38 -0.57
N PRO A 159 -10.74 -7.63 -0.96
CA PRO A 159 -10.12 -8.81 -0.36
C PRO A 159 -8.59 -8.79 -0.55
N LEU A 160 -7.84 -9.34 0.42
CA LEU A 160 -6.37 -9.46 0.30
C LEU A 160 -5.96 -10.42 -0.83
N GLU A 161 -6.84 -11.35 -1.19
CA GLU A 161 -6.68 -12.27 -2.30
C GLU A 161 -6.51 -11.52 -3.63
N ARG A 162 -7.02 -10.28 -3.76
CA ARG A 162 -6.80 -9.45 -4.95
C ARG A 162 -5.36 -8.98 -5.12
N PHE A 163 -4.56 -9.04 -4.07
CA PHE A 163 -3.13 -8.75 -4.10
C PHE A 163 -2.30 -10.01 -4.35
N GLN A 164 -2.93 -11.18 -4.43
CA GLN A 164 -2.27 -12.43 -4.83
C GLN A 164 -2.22 -12.49 -6.36
N LEU A 165 -1.06 -12.13 -6.91
CA LEU A 165 -0.85 -12.06 -8.35
C LEU A 165 0.28 -12.99 -8.74
N GLU A 166 0.14 -13.63 -9.90
CA GLU A 166 1.20 -14.40 -10.52
C GLU A 166 1.52 -13.76 -11.87
N SER A 167 2.80 -13.53 -12.15
CA SER A 167 3.23 -12.88 -13.39
C SER A 167 4.45 -13.57 -13.97
N TRP A 168 4.47 -13.65 -15.30
CA TRP A 168 5.53 -14.29 -16.06
C TRP A 168 6.07 -13.31 -17.08
N SER A 169 7.39 -13.31 -17.24
CA SER A 169 8.05 -12.61 -18.34
C SER A 169 8.81 -13.60 -19.20
N TYR A 170 8.61 -13.46 -20.51
CA TYR A 170 9.26 -14.28 -21.53
C TYR A 170 10.31 -13.51 -22.33
N TYR A 171 10.65 -12.28 -21.92
CA TYR A 171 11.71 -11.48 -22.53
C TYR A 171 13.11 -12.06 -22.19
N SER A 172 14.17 -11.31 -22.47
CA SER A 172 15.59 -11.67 -22.28
C SER A 172 15.84 -12.42 -20.97
N LEU A 173 15.38 -11.88 -19.85
CA LEU A 173 15.30 -12.59 -18.57
C LEU A 173 13.93 -13.24 -18.38
N ARG A 174 13.89 -14.58 -18.38
CA ARG A 174 12.71 -15.32 -17.97
C ARG A 174 12.57 -15.27 -16.47
N TRP A 175 11.48 -14.67 -16.00
CA TRP A 175 11.16 -14.60 -14.59
C TRP A 175 9.70 -14.88 -14.30
N HIS A 176 9.48 -15.27 -13.06
CA HIS A 176 8.20 -15.62 -12.48
C HIS A 176 8.07 -14.91 -11.14
N GLU A 177 7.02 -14.11 -10.96
CA GLU A 177 6.68 -13.49 -9.68
C GLU A 177 5.43 -14.09 -9.08
N LYS A 178 5.46 -14.23 -7.75
CA LYS A 178 4.29 -14.46 -6.91
C LYS A 178 4.19 -13.35 -5.88
N TRP A 179 3.05 -12.67 -5.89
CA TRP A 179 2.72 -11.62 -4.96
C TRP A 179 1.76 -12.14 -3.89
N SER A 180 1.86 -11.61 -2.68
CA SER A 180 0.89 -11.83 -1.61
C SER A 180 0.83 -10.61 -0.70
N ALA A 181 -0.28 -10.43 0.00
CA ALA A 181 -0.43 -9.34 0.96
C ALA A 181 -0.93 -9.85 2.31
N ARG A 182 -0.58 -9.10 3.36
CA ARG A 182 -1.04 -9.32 4.72
C ARG A 182 -1.21 -7.98 5.43
N ILE A 183 -2.12 -7.93 6.40
CA ILE A 183 -2.27 -6.76 7.27
C ILE A 183 -1.70 -7.12 8.64
N VAL A 184 -0.77 -6.30 9.14
CA VAL A 184 -0.13 -6.47 10.44
C VAL A 184 -0.24 -5.15 11.18
N GLN A 185 -0.81 -5.17 12.39
CA GLN A 185 -0.98 -3.97 13.23
C GLN A 185 -1.68 -2.80 12.52
N GLY A 186 -2.65 -3.09 11.65
CA GLY A 186 -3.40 -2.08 10.91
C GLY A 186 -2.68 -1.50 9.69
N GLU A 187 -1.52 -2.05 9.32
CA GLU A 187 -0.75 -1.64 8.14
C GLU A 187 -0.71 -2.74 7.09
N LEU A 188 -0.69 -2.35 5.82
CA LEU A 188 -0.60 -3.29 4.71
C LEU A 188 0.86 -3.61 4.38
N PHE A 189 1.16 -4.89 4.34
CA PHE A 189 2.43 -5.44 3.87
C PHE A 189 2.19 -6.24 2.60
N VAL A 190 3.07 -6.08 1.62
CA VAL A 190 3.06 -6.86 0.39
C VAL A 190 4.40 -7.57 0.26
N SER A 191 4.37 -8.85 -0.11
CA SER A 191 5.57 -9.61 -0.45
C SER A 191 5.56 -10.03 -1.90
N CYS A 192 6.74 -10.07 -2.51
CA CYS A 192 6.94 -10.56 -3.87
C CYS A 192 8.09 -11.55 -3.89
N LYS A 193 7.79 -12.80 -4.29
CA LYS A 193 8.78 -13.83 -4.59
C LYS A 193 9.02 -13.84 -6.10
N ARG A 194 10.19 -13.39 -6.53
CA ARG A 194 10.63 -13.46 -7.92
C ARG A 194 11.63 -14.59 -8.10
N THR A 195 11.44 -15.38 -9.15
CA THR A 195 12.32 -16.47 -9.56
C THR A 195 12.77 -16.24 -10.99
N ILE A 196 14.06 -16.12 -11.21
CA ILE A 196 14.71 -15.99 -12.52
C ILE A 196 15.43 -17.29 -12.84
N ARG A 197 15.27 -17.75 -14.08
CA ARG A 197 16.02 -18.91 -14.57
C ARG A 197 16.77 -18.54 -15.84
N TRP A 198 18.07 -18.82 -15.86
CA TRP A 198 18.95 -18.49 -16.97
C TRP A 198 19.79 -19.69 -17.41
N LEU A 199 19.75 -20.01 -18.70
CA LEU A 199 20.41 -21.19 -19.31
C LEU A 199 21.79 -20.89 -19.90
N GLY A 200 22.27 -19.64 -19.81
CA GLY A 200 23.59 -19.26 -20.32
C GLY A 200 24.66 -19.16 -19.23
N ASP A 201 25.81 -18.64 -19.62
CA ASP A 201 26.91 -18.37 -18.69
C ASP A 201 26.60 -17.21 -17.73
N ALA A 202 27.43 -17.09 -16.68
CA ALA A 202 27.33 -16.07 -15.65
C ALA A 202 27.42 -14.63 -16.19
N HIS A 203 28.23 -14.40 -17.23
CA HIS A 203 28.44 -13.09 -17.82
C HIS A 203 27.23 -12.65 -18.66
N GLY A 204 26.62 -13.57 -19.41
CA GLY A 204 25.34 -13.40 -20.07
C GLY A 204 24.24 -13.05 -19.09
N LEU A 205 24.13 -13.79 -17.98
CA LEU A 205 23.17 -13.48 -16.92
C LEU A 205 23.37 -12.06 -16.39
N ARG A 206 24.61 -11.71 -16.06
CA ARG A 206 24.95 -10.38 -15.56
C ARG A 206 24.53 -9.27 -16.50
N ARG A 207 24.91 -9.37 -17.79
CA ARG A 207 24.54 -8.39 -18.81
C ARG A 207 23.03 -8.21 -18.93
N ASN A 208 22.27 -9.30 -18.85
CA ASN A 208 20.81 -9.22 -18.91
C ASN A 208 20.25 -8.60 -17.63
N LEU A 209 20.77 -8.94 -16.44
CA LEU A 209 20.33 -8.33 -15.17
C LEU A 209 20.56 -6.82 -15.16
N ASP A 210 21.68 -6.37 -15.73
CA ASP A 210 22.01 -4.94 -15.85
C ASP A 210 21.14 -4.24 -16.91
N ALA A 211 20.83 -4.91 -18.03
CA ALA A 211 20.03 -4.36 -19.12
C ALA A 211 18.52 -4.29 -18.79
N ASP A 212 17.96 -5.35 -18.20
CA ASP A 212 16.53 -5.50 -17.93
C ASP A 212 16.08 -4.83 -16.62
N ARG A 213 16.97 -4.04 -15.99
CA ARG A 213 16.71 -3.27 -14.75
C ARG A 213 16.06 -4.10 -13.65
N TYR A 214 16.63 -5.27 -13.35
CA TYR A 214 16.18 -6.04 -12.20
C TYR A 214 16.18 -5.16 -10.95
N SER A 215 15.05 -5.13 -10.24
CA SER A 215 14.84 -4.26 -9.11
C SER A 215 14.05 -4.95 -8.02
N VAL A 216 14.43 -4.73 -6.77
CA VAL A 216 13.71 -5.20 -5.58
C VAL A 216 12.64 -4.17 -5.16
N CYS A 217 12.90 -2.90 -5.43
CA CYS A 217 11.97 -1.78 -5.31
C CYS A 217 12.44 -0.66 -6.25
N SER A 218 11.72 0.47 -6.28
CA SER A 218 12.10 1.65 -7.09
C SER A 218 13.41 2.32 -6.67
N HIS A 219 14.11 1.82 -5.64
CA HIS A 219 15.38 2.34 -5.13
C HIS A 219 16.52 1.33 -5.23
N VAL A 220 16.24 0.02 -5.17
CA VAL A 220 17.22 -1.07 -5.12
C VAL A 220 17.21 -1.86 -6.43
N HIS A 221 18.31 -1.77 -7.20
CA HIS A 221 18.42 -2.34 -8.55
C HIS A 221 19.81 -2.95 -8.81
N THR A 222 19.96 -3.73 -9.88
CA THR A 222 21.24 -4.33 -10.31
C THR A 222 22.17 -3.39 -11.07
N GLY A 223 21.61 -2.45 -11.84
CA GLY A 223 22.35 -1.62 -12.79
C GLY A 223 23.34 -0.63 -12.13
N SER A 224 24.49 -0.42 -12.78
CA SER A 224 25.66 0.33 -12.30
C SER A 224 25.45 1.83 -12.04
N HIS A 225 24.36 2.42 -12.51
CA HIS A 225 24.12 3.86 -12.42
C HIS A 225 23.13 4.27 -11.31
N TRP A 226 22.68 3.36 -10.44
CA TRP A 226 21.54 3.62 -9.54
C TRP A 226 21.90 3.62 -8.04
N ILE A 227 21.02 4.26 -7.26
CA ILE A 227 21.30 4.84 -5.93
C ILE A 227 21.59 3.82 -4.83
N LEU A 228 21.05 2.60 -4.91
CA LEU A 228 21.43 1.51 -4.01
C LEU A 228 21.60 0.23 -4.80
N PRO A 229 22.82 -0.28 -4.92
CA PRO A 229 23.00 -1.60 -5.47
C PRO A 229 22.36 -2.66 -4.58
N ILE A 230 21.82 -3.71 -5.20
CA ILE A 230 21.64 -4.98 -4.49
C ILE A 230 23.04 -5.44 -4.10
N SER A 231 23.37 -5.33 -2.82
CA SER A 231 24.75 -5.32 -2.31
C SER A 231 25.57 -6.51 -2.80
N GLU A 232 24.93 -7.66 -2.99
CA GLU A 232 25.57 -8.92 -3.33
C GLU A 232 25.67 -9.11 -4.85
N LEU A 233 24.64 -8.72 -5.60
CA LEU A 233 24.74 -8.69 -7.07
C LEU A 233 25.77 -7.65 -7.50
N HIS A 234 25.89 -6.51 -6.82
CA HIS A 234 26.77 -5.42 -7.24
C HIS A 234 28.19 -5.48 -6.65
N ARG A 235 28.43 -6.15 -5.51
CA ARG A 235 29.82 -6.39 -5.05
C ARG A 235 30.66 -7.13 -6.10
N MET A 236 30.03 -7.76 -7.09
CA MET A 236 30.65 -8.43 -8.22
C MET A 236 31.04 -7.50 -9.39
N VAL A 237 30.90 -6.17 -9.25
CA VAL A 237 31.24 -5.17 -10.28
C VAL A 237 32.75 -5.18 -10.64
N GLN A 238 33.60 -5.83 -9.85
CA GLN A 238 35.00 -6.03 -10.20
C GLN A 238 35.24 -7.41 -10.80
N ALA A 239 35.01 -7.54 -12.13
CA ALA A 239 35.48 -8.62 -13.02
C ALA A 239 35.32 -10.08 -12.58
N SER A 240 34.58 -10.34 -11.50
CA SER A 240 34.53 -11.63 -10.84
C SER A 240 33.33 -12.41 -11.35
N PRO A 241 33.47 -13.73 -11.57
CA PRO A 241 32.36 -14.57 -11.97
C PRO A 241 31.23 -14.49 -10.93
N LEU A 242 29.99 -14.64 -11.39
CA LEU A 242 28.82 -14.72 -10.51
C LEU A 242 29.05 -15.87 -9.51
N VAL A 243 29.12 -15.54 -8.22
CA VAL A 243 29.33 -16.52 -7.14
C VAL A 243 27.97 -16.99 -6.64
N GLN A 244 27.86 -18.29 -6.34
CA GLN A 244 26.68 -18.81 -5.65
C GLN A 244 26.55 -18.16 -4.27
N TRP A 245 25.32 -17.86 -3.89
CA TRP A 245 25.02 -17.22 -2.63
C TRP A 245 23.69 -17.72 -2.09
N LYS A 246 23.60 -17.93 -0.78
CA LYS A 246 22.35 -18.29 -0.10
C LYS A 246 22.00 -17.23 0.92
N ASP A 247 20.73 -16.85 0.94
CA ASP A 247 20.14 -16.03 1.97
C ASP A 247 20.85 -14.67 2.14
N ALA A 248 21.19 -14.01 1.03
CA ALA A 248 21.64 -12.62 1.04
C ALA A 248 20.49 -11.75 1.53
N VAL A 249 20.59 -11.21 2.74
CA VAL A 249 19.59 -10.30 3.29
C VAL A 249 20.04 -8.87 3.05
N GLY A 250 19.11 -8.04 2.57
CA GLY A 250 19.32 -6.61 2.42
C GLY A 250 18.05 -5.83 2.76
N SER A 251 18.21 -4.52 2.90
CA SER A 251 17.10 -3.59 3.11
C SER A 251 17.31 -2.31 2.31
N CYS A 252 16.20 -1.68 1.93
CA CYS A 252 16.21 -0.39 1.28
C CYS A 252 16.13 0.72 2.32
N ASN A 253 17.15 1.59 2.34
CA ASN A 253 17.20 2.75 3.24
C ASN A 253 16.20 3.86 2.88
N TYR A 254 15.44 3.71 1.78
CA TYR A 254 14.45 4.69 1.34
C TYR A 254 13.02 4.25 1.62
N CYS A 255 12.65 3.01 1.28
CA CYS A 255 11.24 2.60 1.19
C CYS A 255 10.79 1.49 2.15
N LEU A 256 11.50 1.26 3.26
CA LEU A 256 11.18 0.21 4.25
C LEU A 256 10.91 -1.15 3.59
N THR A 257 11.67 -1.45 2.53
CA THR A 257 11.61 -2.73 1.82
C THR A 257 12.77 -3.59 2.29
N ASP A 258 12.45 -4.73 2.89
CA ASP A 258 13.42 -5.77 3.20
C ASP A 258 13.41 -6.82 2.09
N TYR A 259 14.54 -7.49 1.87
CA TYR A 259 14.60 -8.56 0.89
C TYR A 259 15.62 -9.63 1.26
N ASP A 260 15.34 -10.84 0.79
CA ASP A 260 16.30 -11.92 0.69
C ASP A 260 16.61 -12.21 -0.79
N THR A 261 17.80 -12.74 -1.07
CA THR A 261 18.19 -13.18 -2.40
C THR A 261 19.10 -14.40 -2.32
N THR A 262 18.80 -15.39 -3.14
CA THR A 262 19.54 -16.63 -3.27
C THR A 262 19.88 -16.84 -4.73
N ILE A 263 21.16 -17.10 -5.01
CA ILE A 263 21.74 -17.28 -6.34
C ILE A 263 22.41 -18.64 -6.35
N GLU A 264 21.89 -19.57 -7.15
CA GLU A 264 22.39 -20.93 -7.19
C GLU A 264 22.62 -21.37 -8.64
N TRP A 265 23.70 -22.11 -8.88
CA TRP A 265 23.86 -22.86 -10.12
C TRP A 265 23.25 -24.25 -9.93
N GLN A 266 22.21 -24.54 -10.69
CA GLN A 266 21.59 -25.85 -10.73
C GLN A 266 22.22 -26.67 -11.85
N SER A 267 23.15 -27.56 -11.49
CA SER A 267 23.60 -28.60 -12.41
C SER A 267 22.46 -29.59 -12.64
N ARG A 268 22.05 -29.78 -13.89
CA ARG A 268 21.09 -30.84 -14.27
C ARG A 268 21.83 -31.91 -15.04
N SER A 269 21.81 -33.14 -14.54
CA SER A 269 22.43 -34.32 -15.17
C SER A 269 21.69 -34.86 -16.40
N VAL A 270 20.78 -34.09 -17.02
CA VAL A 270 19.90 -34.59 -18.09
C VAL A 270 20.31 -34.06 -19.46
N ARG A 271 21.31 -34.76 -20.03
CA ARG A 271 21.58 -35.07 -21.45
C ARG A 271 21.71 -33.96 -22.51
N ARG A 272 21.60 -32.65 -22.25
CA ARG A 272 22.00 -31.65 -23.28
C ARG A 272 22.28 -30.21 -22.83
N TRP A 273 22.04 -29.87 -21.57
CA TRP A 273 22.22 -28.49 -21.08
C TRP A 273 23.11 -28.52 -19.84
N GLU A 274 24.17 -27.70 -19.83
CA GLU A 274 25.25 -27.74 -18.82
C GLU A 274 24.86 -27.25 -17.42
N GLY A 275 23.62 -26.81 -17.22
CA GLY A 275 23.11 -26.32 -15.95
C GLY A 275 22.28 -25.05 -16.16
N ALA A 276 21.83 -24.43 -15.08
CA ALA A 276 21.11 -23.17 -15.14
C ALA A 276 21.39 -22.35 -13.88
N TRP A 277 21.53 -21.04 -14.03
CA TRP A 277 21.46 -20.13 -12.90
C TRP A 277 20.00 -19.97 -12.46
N LEU A 278 19.77 -20.07 -11.16
CA LEU A 278 18.52 -19.79 -10.49
C LEU A 278 18.73 -18.63 -9.53
N ILE A 279 18.02 -17.52 -9.73
CA ILE A 279 17.97 -16.43 -8.76
C ILE A 279 16.57 -16.40 -8.15
N THR A 280 16.48 -16.55 -6.84
CA THR A 280 15.24 -16.36 -6.10
C THR A 280 15.40 -15.15 -5.21
N SER A 281 14.46 -14.22 -5.24
CA SER A 281 14.41 -13.10 -4.32
C SER A 281 13.02 -12.94 -3.75
N VAL A 282 12.93 -12.84 -2.44
CA VAL A 282 11.69 -12.48 -1.74
C VAL A 282 11.87 -11.08 -1.19
N SER A 283 10.98 -10.19 -1.57
CA SER A 283 10.93 -8.82 -1.07
C SER A 283 9.69 -8.62 -0.22
N TYR A 284 9.80 -7.81 0.83
CA TYR A 284 8.76 -7.47 1.77
C TYR A 284 8.65 -5.96 1.82
N HIS A 285 7.46 -5.44 1.57
CA HIS A 285 7.22 -4.02 1.43
C HIS A 285 6.16 -3.55 2.42
N ARG A 286 6.48 -2.51 3.18
CA ARG A 286 5.53 -1.85 4.09
C ARG A 286 4.86 -0.69 3.37
N LEU A 287 3.54 -0.71 3.27
CA LEU A 287 2.74 0.30 2.56
C LEU A 287 2.05 1.32 3.48
N GLY A 288 2.15 1.13 4.80
CA GLY A 288 1.54 1.99 5.81
C GLY A 288 0.06 1.70 6.05
N ASP A 289 -0.63 2.67 6.63
CA ASP A 289 -2.02 2.56 7.12
C ASP A 289 -3.10 2.89 6.07
N GLY A 290 -2.70 3.30 4.86
CA GLY A 290 -3.56 3.64 3.73
C GLY A 290 -4.54 4.79 3.99
N ARG A 291 -4.32 5.59 5.04
CA ARG A 291 -5.24 6.68 5.40
C ARG A 291 -4.98 7.94 4.60
N SER A 292 -3.73 8.20 4.26
CA SER A 292 -3.31 9.39 3.52
C SER A 292 -2.25 9.05 2.48
N PRO A 293 -2.37 9.55 1.22
CA PRO A 293 -1.28 9.44 0.25
C PRO A 293 -0.06 10.30 0.62
N SER A 294 -0.20 11.18 1.62
CA SER A 294 0.93 11.95 2.19
C SER A 294 1.65 11.21 3.31
N ASP A 295 1.16 10.03 3.70
CA ASP A 295 1.82 9.17 4.70
C ASP A 295 3.29 8.93 4.30
N PRO A 296 4.24 9.12 5.23
CA PRO A 296 5.66 9.02 4.91
C PRO A 296 6.07 7.62 4.44
N VAL A 297 5.47 6.55 4.96
CA VAL A 297 5.72 5.17 4.54
C VAL A 297 5.21 4.95 3.12
N TRP A 298 3.99 5.40 2.82
CA TRP A 298 3.42 5.30 1.48
C TRP A 298 4.22 6.11 0.45
N ARG A 299 4.57 7.36 0.78
CA ARG A 299 5.38 8.22 -0.09
C ARG A 299 6.76 7.62 -0.30
N ALA A 300 7.39 7.08 0.74
CA ALA A 300 8.67 6.42 0.63
C ALA A 300 8.60 5.21 -0.31
N ALA A 301 7.53 4.42 -0.24
CA ALA A 301 7.34 3.26 -1.09
C ALA A 301 7.02 3.61 -2.56
N THR A 302 6.31 4.72 -2.79
CA THR A 302 5.95 5.20 -4.14
C THR A 302 6.92 6.22 -4.72
N ALA A 303 7.86 6.73 -3.91
CA ALA A 303 8.85 7.68 -4.34
C ALA A 303 9.62 7.08 -5.51
N ARG A 304 9.64 7.85 -6.59
CA ARG A 304 10.57 7.60 -7.67
C ARG A 304 11.89 8.21 -7.29
N VAL A 305 12.96 7.55 -7.71
CA VAL A 305 14.25 8.21 -7.86
C VAL A 305 14.10 9.24 -8.99
N SER A 306 13.63 10.44 -8.66
CA SER A 306 13.67 11.57 -9.58
C SER A 306 15.13 12.02 -9.68
N TRP A 307 15.76 11.78 -10.81
CA TRP A 307 17.06 12.36 -11.15
C TRP A 307 16.92 13.88 -11.22
N GLY A 308 17.26 14.55 -10.12
CA GLY A 308 17.24 16.01 -10.06
C GLY A 308 17.11 16.52 -8.65
N ARG A 309 18.26 16.78 -8.01
CA ARG A 309 18.48 17.71 -6.89
C ARG A 309 17.24 18.08 -6.06
N THR A 310 16.77 17.15 -5.25
CA THR A 310 16.49 17.47 -3.85
C THR A 310 16.99 16.28 -3.07
N ARG A 311 18.14 16.47 -2.41
CA ARG A 311 18.42 15.75 -1.17
C ARG A 311 17.16 16.05 -0.34
N TYR A 312 16.26 15.09 -0.20
CA TYR A 312 15.36 15.14 0.94
C TYR A 312 16.33 15.21 2.11
N ASP A 313 16.41 16.37 2.76
CA ASP A 313 16.97 16.45 4.09
C ASP A 313 16.35 15.28 4.81
N SER A 314 17.24 14.41 5.26
CA SER A 314 16.91 13.24 6.03
C SER A 314 15.79 13.62 6.98
N VAL A 315 14.56 13.24 6.63
CA VAL A 315 13.62 12.79 7.62
C VAL A 315 14.30 11.52 8.09
N SER A 316 15.27 11.71 8.99
CA SER A 316 15.62 10.71 9.95
C SER A 316 14.30 10.36 10.59
N LEU A 317 13.65 9.32 10.07
CA LEU A 317 12.88 8.42 10.91
C LEU A 317 13.88 7.97 11.97
N GLN A 318 14.07 8.81 12.99
CA GLN A 318 14.50 8.36 14.29
C GLN A 318 13.35 7.49 14.75
N ILE A 319 13.38 6.22 14.33
CA ILE A 319 12.74 5.17 15.10
C ILE A 319 13.44 5.29 16.46
N SER A 320 12.75 5.90 17.41
CA SER A 320 13.27 6.04 18.76
C SER A 320 13.61 4.62 19.22
N THR A 321 14.86 4.40 19.58
CA THR A 321 15.29 3.14 20.18
C THR A 321 14.59 2.88 21.52
N GLU A 322 13.87 3.86 22.07
CA GLU A 322 13.09 3.74 23.31
C GLU A 322 11.80 2.91 23.13
N ASP A 323 11.24 2.79 21.93
CA ASP A 323 10.02 1.99 21.69
C ASP A 323 10.31 0.48 21.54
N VAL A 324 11.58 0.08 21.41
CA VAL A 324 12.00 -1.33 21.34
C VAL A 324 12.13 -1.95 22.74
N GLU A 325 12.30 -1.14 23.79
CA GLU A 325 12.50 -1.65 25.17
C GLU A 325 11.20 -1.97 25.92
N ARG A 326 10.03 -1.52 25.42
CA ARG A 326 8.72 -1.85 26.03
C ARG A 326 8.10 -3.06 25.35
N GLY A 327 8.71 -4.21 25.61
CA GLY A 327 8.34 -5.49 25.02
C GLY A 327 6.85 -5.87 25.12
N ARG A 328 6.31 -6.29 23.98
CA ARG A 328 5.34 -7.40 23.83
C ARG A 328 5.29 -7.85 22.36
N GLY A 329 5.97 -8.96 22.07
CA GLY A 329 5.75 -9.77 20.86
C GLY A 329 6.67 -9.50 19.66
N SER A 330 7.96 -9.77 19.79
CA SER A 330 8.92 -9.75 18.68
C SER A 330 8.85 -11.03 17.84
N ILE A 331 8.79 -10.88 16.51
CA ILE A 331 9.51 -11.78 15.59
C ILE A 331 10.94 -11.21 15.55
N ALA A 332 11.82 -11.74 16.37
CA ALA A 332 13.23 -11.34 16.42
C ALA A 332 14.04 -12.22 15.46
N TYR A 333 14.72 -11.60 14.49
CA TYR A 333 15.92 -12.17 13.89
C TYR A 333 17.11 -11.32 14.38
N PHE A 334 17.98 -11.95 15.15
CA PHE A 334 19.26 -11.40 15.59
C PHE A 334 20.22 -11.35 14.40
N ALA A 335 20.70 -10.16 14.05
CA ALA A 335 21.91 -9.98 13.26
C ALA A 335 23.05 -9.62 14.22
N THR A 336 23.88 -10.60 14.57
CA THR A 336 25.15 -10.36 15.28
C THR A 336 26.16 -9.77 14.30
N ARG A 337 26.57 -8.51 14.55
CA ARG A 337 27.77 -7.91 13.94
C ARG A 337 29.02 -8.64 14.46
N HIS A 338 29.84 -9.16 13.57
CA HIS A 338 31.24 -9.44 13.86
C HIS A 338 32.12 -8.36 13.20
N HIS A 339 33.09 -7.89 13.99
CA HIS A 339 34.22 -7.06 13.59
C HIS A 339 35.12 -7.74 12.57
#